data_AF-A0A1D1VV65-F1
#
_entry.id   AF-A0A1D1VV65-F1
#
_cell.length_a   1.000
_cell.length_b   1.000
_cell.length_c   1.000
_cell.angle_alpha   90.00
_cell.angle_beta   90.00
_cell.angle_gamma   90.00
#
_symmetry.space_group_name_H-M   'P 1'
#
loop_
_entity.id
_entity.type
_entity.pdbx_description
1 polymer ?
#
loop_
_entity_poly.entity_id
_entity_poly.type
_entity_poly.pdbx_seq_one_letter_code
_entity_poly.pdbx_strand_id
1 'polypeptide(L)'
;MAARLNAWDESATSGGPGGGASLAFDSTSDTGFPSLSSRKVDGHLQQHAAVPSAKTEAKPLSYRDVANSMPSPAVRQMSDPKDVAVAKDFPFLSHTLTRQYLKQPGSKLMLVLRGVSGSGKSTLVHQIKTLRNVGIHVEVASADYFFEQNGTYKFDKERLAEAHEFSKREAEKFCADPEAHIVVIDNTNIKYWEFQPYLRMAHRYQLATLLVEPRTAWRYDADELARRTTHGVERDVLVEKVRVLRGSFVFPAYYGWILSARDSGLLRQLAAKYAIAMLQIDDLHQVVDFDHDLLVNNLIRRSIHDLLHLGQGEDLFHLTAFYTAFGKKLGVPEYERSDIVQENLGKCHLLKILGLLITKQTISFRVELSAEQLQLWNQEETSHPTVARGSRAHITVATAKGIAAKVAGHDMLDLHEQELHGRPEHETAISAGRVFRYGPDFWYLELEKSNLIPSLFAPFYTRGGHPDNHGSPAAQTTDYRLEERPELSSDQERVKPVSTESKSEAGQQDQV
;
A
#
# COMPACT_ATOMS: atom_id res chain seq x y z
N MET A 1 -23.41 -8.83 -4.14
CA MET A 1 -21.97 -8.78 -4.45
C MET A 1 -21.17 -9.92 -3.81
N ALA A 2 -21.48 -10.34 -2.57
CA ALA A 2 -20.82 -11.49 -1.91
C ALA A 2 -20.71 -12.75 -2.81
N ALA A 3 -21.76 -13.08 -3.57
CA ALA A 3 -21.82 -14.20 -4.53
C ALA A 3 -20.84 -14.13 -5.73
N ARG A 4 -19.87 -13.18 -5.77
CA ARG A 4 -18.76 -13.18 -6.75
C ARG A 4 -17.39 -13.52 -6.14
N LEU A 5 -17.28 -13.67 -4.82
CA LEU A 5 -16.01 -14.03 -4.16
C LEU A 5 -15.80 -15.55 -4.02
N ASN A 6 -16.85 -16.36 -4.17
CA ASN A 6 -16.76 -17.83 -4.08
C ASN A 6 -16.39 -18.51 -5.42
N ALA A 7 -16.40 -17.77 -6.54
CA ALA A 7 -16.07 -18.27 -7.87
C ALA A 7 -14.59 -18.72 -8.06
N TRP A 8 -13.80 -18.67 -6.99
CA TRP A 8 -12.41 -19.13 -6.92
C TRP A 8 -12.31 -20.65 -6.69
N ASP A 9 -13.33 -21.29 -6.11
CA ASP A 9 -13.32 -22.72 -5.72
C ASP A 9 -14.12 -23.61 -6.70
N GLU A 10 -15.27 -23.14 -7.18
CA GLU A 10 -16.29 -23.97 -7.86
C GLU A 10 -15.93 -24.43 -9.29
N SER A 11 -14.70 -24.21 -9.76
CA SER A 11 -14.26 -24.55 -11.13
C SER A 11 -13.55 -25.90 -11.28
N ALA A 12 -13.55 -26.75 -10.24
CA ALA A 12 -12.67 -27.94 -10.18
C ALA A 12 -13.35 -29.28 -9.80
N THR A 13 -14.67 -29.34 -9.60
CA THR A 13 -15.34 -30.54 -9.05
C THR A 13 -16.61 -30.99 -9.80
N SER A 14 -16.46 -31.39 -11.07
CA SER A 14 -17.47 -32.22 -11.75
C SER A 14 -16.86 -33.10 -12.87
N GLY A 15 -17.07 -34.42 -12.79
CA GLY A 15 -16.74 -35.39 -13.85
C GLY A 15 -15.94 -36.62 -13.39
N GLY A 16 -16.61 -37.77 -13.24
CA GLY A 16 -15.98 -39.07 -12.93
C GLY A 16 -16.80 -39.93 -11.94
N PRO A 17 -17.18 -41.19 -12.25
CA PRO A 17 -18.22 -41.90 -11.51
C PRO A 17 -17.74 -42.91 -10.43
N GLY A 18 -18.65 -43.13 -9.47
CA GLY A 18 -18.53 -43.91 -8.24
C GLY A 18 -18.06 -45.37 -8.29
N GLY A 19 -17.64 -45.85 -7.12
CA GLY A 19 -17.40 -47.27 -6.84
C GLY A 19 -16.92 -47.55 -5.41
N GLY A 20 -17.73 -48.27 -4.63
CA GLY A 20 -17.23 -49.23 -3.62
C GLY A 20 -16.93 -48.77 -2.19
N ALA A 21 -17.72 -49.32 -1.25
CA ALA A 21 -17.36 -49.82 0.09
C ALA A 21 -16.40 -49.02 1.01
N SER A 22 -16.90 -48.68 2.21
CA SER A 22 -16.10 -48.45 3.42
C SER A 22 -15.65 -49.78 4.04
N LEU A 23 -14.44 -49.82 4.61
CA LEU A 23 -14.11 -50.49 5.88
C LEU A 23 -12.76 -49.97 6.43
N ALA A 24 -12.51 -50.20 7.73
CA ALA A 24 -11.37 -49.63 8.49
C ALA A 24 -10.24 -50.66 8.74
N PHE A 25 -9.44 -50.47 9.82
CA PHE A 25 -8.20 -51.18 10.23
C PHE A 25 -6.89 -50.63 9.59
N ASP A 26 -5.75 -50.48 10.28
CA ASP A 26 -5.42 -50.54 11.73
C ASP A 26 -4.02 -49.92 12.02
N SER A 27 -3.59 -49.92 13.30
CA SER A 27 -2.18 -49.92 13.80
C SER A 27 -1.36 -48.62 13.63
N THR A 28 -0.35 -48.25 14.45
CA THR A 28 0.17 -48.62 15.80
C THR A 28 1.11 -47.45 16.24
N SER A 29 1.54 -47.23 17.49
CA SER A 29 1.27 -47.79 18.84
C SER A 29 1.41 -46.60 19.87
N ASP A 30 1.92 -46.61 21.12
CA ASP A 30 2.61 -47.57 22.00
C ASP A 30 2.48 -47.20 23.51
N THR A 31 3.37 -47.74 24.34
CA THR A 31 3.52 -47.64 25.81
C THR A 31 3.85 -46.24 26.38
N GLY A 32 3.53 -45.91 27.64
CA GLY A 32 2.94 -46.75 28.71
C GLY A 32 2.56 -46.02 30.04
N PHE A 33 2.15 -46.81 31.03
CA PHE A 33 1.61 -46.47 32.39
C PHE A 33 2.71 -46.04 33.42
N PRO A 34 2.42 -45.57 34.68
CA PRO A 34 1.22 -45.72 35.57
C PRO A 34 0.51 -44.38 35.95
N SER A 35 -0.79 -44.31 36.31
CA SER A 35 -1.50 -44.75 37.54
C SER A 35 -0.93 -44.14 38.86
N LEU A 36 -1.73 -43.61 39.82
CA LEU A 36 -2.96 -44.13 40.44
C LEU A 36 -4.03 -43.08 40.82
N SER A 37 -5.20 -43.62 41.16
CA SER A 37 -6.45 -43.11 41.78
C SER A 37 -6.31 -42.18 43.03
N SER A 38 -7.35 -41.55 43.61
CA SER A 38 -8.79 -41.94 43.67
C SER A 38 -9.82 -40.85 44.09
N ARG A 39 -10.99 -40.88 43.41
CA ARG A 39 -12.40 -40.80 43.92
C ARG A 39 -12.88 -39.81 45.01
N LYS A 40 -14.10 -39.30 44.74
CA LYS A 40 -15.15 -38.68 45.62
C LYS A 40 -14.88 -37.25 46.11
N VAL A 41 -15.80 -36.27 46.04
CA VAL A 41 -17.29 -36.19 46.09
C VAL A 41 -17.88 -36.32 47.50
N ASP A 42 -18.19 -35.18 48.13
CA ASP A 42 -19.54 -34.78 48.59
C ASP A 42 -19.49 -33.44 49.36
N GLY A 43 -20.65 -32.82 49.62
CA GLY A 43 -20.82 -31.77 50.64
C GLY A 43 -21.10 -30.34 50.15
N HIS A 44 -22.24 -29.77 50.57
CA HIS A 44 -22.60 -28.36 50.36
C HIS A 44 -23.33 -27.82 51.61
N LEU A 45 -23.46 -26.48 51.70
CA LEU A 45 -24.24 -25.68 52.67
C LEU A 45 -23.63 -25.25 54.03
N GLN A 46 -23.90 -23.96 54.30
CA GLN A 46 -24.13 -23.26 55.58
C GLN A 46 -22.95 -22.71 56.42
N GLN A 47 -22.64 -21.45 56.09
CA GLN A 47 -22.28 -20.29 56.92
C GLN A 47 -22.35 -20.42 58.45
N HIS A 48 -21.35 -19.85 59.13
CA HIS A 48 -21.52 -18.84 60.20
C HIS A 48 -20.30 -17.88 60.19
N ALA A 49 -20.36 -16.73 60.86
CA ALA A 49 -19.50 -15.57 60.56
C ALA A 49 -18.58 -15.11 61.71
N ALA A 50 -17.34 -14.71 61.35
CA ALA A 50 -16.48 -13.78 62.10
C ALA A 50 -15.38 -13.19 61.18
N VAL A 51 -14.79 -12.06 61.57
CA VAL A 51 -13.84 -11.18 60.85
C VAL A 51 -12.74 -10.77 61.86
N PRO A 52 -11.47 -10.39 61.52
CA PRO A 52 -10.84 -10.13 60.21
C PRO A 52 -9.50 -10.86 59.92
N SER A 53 -9.00 -10.79 58.67
CA SER A 53 -7.58 -10.47 58.39
C SER A 53 -7.35 -10.03 56.92
N ALA A 54 -6.26 -9.30 56.70
CA ALA A 54 -5.96 -8.49 55.51
C ALA A 54 -5.43 -9.26 54.26
N LYS A 55 -5.30 -8.48 53.17
CA LYS A 55 -4.60 -8.71 51.89
C LYS A 55 -5.37 -9.47 50.79
N THR A 56 -5.80 -8.70 49.79
CA THR A 56 -6.09 -9.18 48.43
C THR A 56 -5.33 -8.28 47.46
N GLU A 57 -4.45 -8.85 46.63
CA GLU A 57 -3.84 -8.12 45.51
C GLU A 57 -4.85 -8.07 44.36
N ALA A 58 -5.15 -6.87 43.87
CA ALA A 58 -6.01 -6.70 42.70
C ALA A 58 -5.22 -6.92 41.42
N LYS A 59 -5.66 -7.83 40.54
CA LYS A 59 -5.14 -7.93 39.17
C LYS A 59 -5.43 -6.61 38.42
N PRO A 60 -4.54 -6.16 37.53
CA PRO A 60 -4.83 -5.02 36.66
C PRO A 60 -6.01 -5.34 35.74
N LEU A 61 -6.94 -4.38 35.63
CA LEU A 61 -8.10 -4.46 34.74
C LEU A 61 -7.69 -4.35 33.26
N SER A 62 -8.50 -4.90 32.36
CA SER A 62 -8.23 -4.80 30.93
C SER A 62 -8.75 -3.47 30.36
N TYR A 63 -8.19 -3.05 29.23
CA TYR A 63 -8.61 -1.84 28.52
C TYR A 63 -10.11 -1.85 28.14
N ARG A 64 -10.71 -3.03 27.93
CA ARG A 64 -12.16 -3.18 27.65
C ARG A 64 -13.04 -2.79 28.84
N ASP A 65 -12.56 -2.90 30.07
CA ASP A 65 -13.34 -2.63 31.28
C ASP A 65 -13.38 -1.12 31.59
N VAL A 66 -12.30 -0.41 31.25
CA VAL A 66 -12.19 1.05 31.39
C VAL A 66 -12.97 1.79 30.29
N ALA A 67 -12.91 1.30 29.05
CA ALA A 67 -13.60 1.92 27.91
C ALA A 67 -15.15 1.95 28.06
N ASN A 68 -15.72 0.98 28.78
CA ASN A 68 -17.17 0.86 28.97
C ASN A 68 -17.72 1.60 30.21
N SER A 69 -16.85 2.16 31.07
CA SER A 69 -17.25 2.79 32.34
C SER A 69 -17.15 4.33 32.35
N MET A 70 -16.67 4.95 31.28
CA MET A 70 -16.70 6.42 31.14
C MET A 70 -18.09 6.93 30.72
N PRO A 71 -18.59 8.03 31.32
CA PRO A 71 -19.81 8.68 30.82
C PRO A 71 -19.55 9.21 29.40
N SER A 72 -20.39 8.80 28.45
CA SER A 72 -20.24 9.17 27.05
C SER A 72 -20.22 10.70 26.89
N PRO A 73 -19.17 11.31 26.29
CA PRO A 73 -19.11 12.75 26.10
C PRO A 73 -20.29 13.18 25.23
N ALA A 74 -21.03 14.19 25.67
CA ALA A 74 -22.32 14.55 25.12
C ALA A 74 -22.27 14.69 23.59
N VAL A 75 -22.98 13.79 22.89
CA VAL A 75 -23.03 13.76 21.43
C VAL A 75 -23.65 15.05 20.93
N ARG A 76 -22.80 16.02 20.54
CA ARG A 76 -23.21 17.10 19.66
C ARG A 76 -23.75 16.44 18.40
N GLN A 77 -25.05 16.59 18.16
CA GLN A 77 -25.68 16.09 16.93
C GLN A 77 -24.94 16.68 15.73
N MET A 78 -24.80 15.89 14.66
CA MET A 78 -24.07 16.29 13.45
C MET A 78 -24.90 17.29 12.63
N SER A 79 -25.06 18.51 13.16
CA SER A 79 -25.93 19.56 12.63
C SER A 79 -25.20 20.82 12.17
N ASP A 80 -23.88 20.95 12.38
CA ASP A 80 -23.08 21.95 11.67
C ASP A 80 -22.80 21.45 10.23
N PRO A 81 -23.25 22.16 9.18
CA PRO A 81 -23.02 21.73 7.79
C PRO A 81 -21.55 21.59 7.40
N LYS A 82 -20.61 22.24 8.12
CA LYS A 82 -19.18 22.23 7.82
C LYS A 82 -18.53 20.88 8.15
N ASP A 83 -18.93 20.23 9.24
CA ASP A 83 -18.39 18.92 9.63
C ASP A 83 -18.88 17.79 8.70
N VAL A 84 -20.06 17.98 8.08
CA VAL A 84 -20.64 17.07 7.08
C VAL A 84 -19.98 17.22 5.71
N ALA A 85 -19.46 18.41 5.37
CA ALA A 85 -18.77 18.66 4.11
C ALA A 85 -17.47 17.84 4.00
N VAL A 86 -16.58 17.97 5.00
CA VAL A 86 -15.23 17.36 4.99
C VAL A 86 -15.26 15.82 4.94
N ALA A 87 -16.35 15.19 5.41
CA ALA A 87 -16.54 13.74 5.32
C ALA A 87 -16.67 13.21 3.88
N LYS A 88 -16.85 14.08 2.87
CA LYS A 88 -16.83 13.72 1.45
C LYS A 88 -15.43 13.70 0.85
N ASP A 89 -14.49 14.48 1.41
CA ASP A 89 -13.21 14.81 0.75
C ASP A 89 -12.26 13.62 0.61
N PHE A 90 -12.37 12.61 1.47
CA PHE A 90 -11.45 11.47 1.50
C PHE A 90 -12.14 10.17 1.07
N PRO A 91 -11.68 9.50 -0.01
CA PRO A 91 -12.31 8.27 -0.50
C PRO A 91 -12.38 7.14 0.54
N PHE A 92 -11.39 7.02 1.43
CA PHE A 92 -11.44 6.02 2.52
C PHE A 92 -12.54 6.30 3.56
N LEU A 93 -13.01 7.55 3.70
CA LEU A 93 -14.15 7.88 4.57
C LEU A 93 -15.49 7.49 3.93
N SER A 94 -15.66 7.64 2.60
CA SER A 94 -16.97 7.66 1.95
C SER A 94 -17.20 6.59 0.87
N HIS A 95 -16.17 6.22 0.10
CA HIS A 95 -16.30 5.43 -1.12
C HIS A 95 -16.67 3.97 -0.85
N THR A 96 -17.76 3.49 -1.45
CA THR A 96 -18.34 2.17 -1.19
C THR A 96 -17.36 1.01 -1.42
N LEU A 97 -16.62 1.01 -2.53
CA LEU A 97 -15.65 -0.05 -2.81
C LEU A 97 -14.44 0.02 -1.86
N THR A 98 -13.99 1.21 -1.46
CA THR A 98 -12.93 1.35 -0.46
C THR A 98 -13.38 0.83 0.91
N ARG A 99 -14.60 1.16 1.34
CA ARG A 99 -15.22 0.65 2.59
C ARG A 99 -15.49 -0.86 2.57
N GLN A 100 -15.54 -1.49 1.40
CA GLN A 100 -15.60 -2.95 1.25
C GLN A 100 -14.20 -3.56 1.29
N TYR A 101 -13.25 -2.98 0.55
CA TYR A 101 -11.84 -3.37 0.54
C TYR A 101 -11.22 -3.38 1.94
N LEU A 102 -11.45 -2.31 2.70
CA LEU A 102 -11.00 -2.15 4.10
C LEU A 102 -11.67 -3.10 5.10
N LYS A 103 -12.50 -4.06 4.67
CA LYS A 103 -13.07 -5.13 5.51
C LYS A 103 -12.64 -6.53 5.04
N GLN A 104 -11.83 -6.61 3.99
CA GLN A 104 -11.32 -7.90 3.53
C GLN A 104 -10.14 -8.30 4.44
N PRO A 105 -10.07 -9.56 4.90
CA PRO A 105 -8.89 -10.05 5.62
C PRO A 105 -7.62 -9.81 4.81
N GLY A 106 -6.60 -9.23 5.44
CA GLY A 106 -5.35 -8.82 4.79
C GLY A 106 -5.35 -7.42 4.16
N SER A 107 -6.47 -6.67 4.19
CA SER A 107 -6.51 -5.26 3.79
C SER A 107 -6.27 -4.35 4.99
N LYS A 108 -5.08 -3.76 5.09
CA LYS A 108 -4.69 -2.85 6.18
C LYS A 108 -4.16 -1.53 5.63
N LEU A 109 -4.51 -0.41 6.29
CA LEU A 109 -4.19 0.95 5.84
C LEU A 109 -3.62 1.80 6.99
N MET A 110 -2.40 2.32 6.82
CA MET A 110 -1.85 3.35 7.70
C MET A 110 -2.23 4.75 7.21
N LEU A 111 -2.84 5.55 8.09
CA LEU A 111 -3.11 6.97 7.88
C LEU A 111 -2.15 7.79 8.74
N VAL A 112 -1.05 8.24 8.16
CA VAL A 112 -0.11 9.15 8.82
C VAL A 112 -0.68 10.56 8.71
N LEU A 113 -1.31 11.05 9.78
CA LEU A 113 -1.83 12.42 9.77
C LEU A 113 -0.67 13.41 9.82
N ARG A 114 -0.78 14.50 9.06
CA ARG A 114 0.27 15.52 8.94
C ARG A 114 -0.35 16.89 9.08
N GLY A 115 0.31 17.77 9.84
CA GLY A 115 -0.14 19.15 10.00
C GLY A 115 0.06 19.73 11.40
N VAL A 116 0.13 21.06 11.44
CA VAL A 116 0.36 21.86 12.65
C VAL A 116 -0.79 21.71 13.66
N SER A 117 -0.58 22.04 14.93
CA SER A 117 -1.68 22.11 15.92
C SER A 117 -2.72 23.17 15.49
N GLY A 118 -4.01 22.93 15.75
CA GLY A 118 -5.13 23.77 15.28
C GLY A 118 -5.64 23.49 13.85
N SER A 119 -4.91 22.71 13.04
CA SER A 119 -5.26 22.47 11.61
C SER A 119 -6.50 21.61 11.36
N GLY A 120 -7.03 20.94 12.39
CA GLY A 120 -8.19 20.05 12.28
C GLY A 120 -7.88 18.54 12.26
N LYS A 121 -6.63 18.11 12.52
CA LYS A 121 -6.27 16.68 12.63
C LYS A 121 -7.22 15.90 13.55
N SER A 122 -7.49 16.42 14.75
CA SER A 122 -8.35 15.75 15.73
C SER A 122 -9.81 15.64 15.25
N THR A 123 -10.32 16.60 14.46
CA THR A 123 -11.62 16.50 13.80
C THR A 123 -11.63 15.37 12.76
N LEU A 124 -10.56 15.28 11.95
CA LEU A 124 -10.38 14.20 10.98
C LEU A 124 -10.23 12.83 11.67
N VAL A 125 -9.55 12.73 12.81
CA VAL A 125 -9.52 11.50 13.63
C VAL A 125 -10.93 11.09 14.08
N HIS A 126 -11.76 12.03 14.53
CA HIS A 126 -13.14 11.71 14.89
C HIS A 126 -13.94 11.21 13.67
N GLN A 127 -13.77 11.85 12.50
CA GLN A 127 -14.39 11.38 11.25
C GLN A 127 -13.92 9.97 10.87
N ILE A 128 -12.62 9.66 10.93
CA ILE A 128 -12.09 8.31 10.68
C ILE A 128 -12.65 7.32 11.71
N LYS A 129 -12.71 7.67 13.00
CA LYS A 129 -13.29 6.82 14.06
C LYS A 129 -14.77 6.49 13.80
N THR A 130 -15.54 7.30 13.04
CA THR A 130 -16.92 6.95 12.65
C THR A 130 -17.01 5.71 11.75
N LEU A 131 -15.92 5.31 11.08
CA LEU A 131 -15.89 4.07 10.28
C LEU A 131 -16.10 2.80 11.13
N ARG A 132 -15.86 2.87 12.45
CA ARG A 132 -16.24 1.83 13.42
C ARG A 132 -17.75 1.53 13.37
N ASN A 133 -18.59 2.54 13.11
CA ASN A 133 -20.06 2.40 13.01
C ASN A 133 -20.50 1.59 11.78
N VAL A 134 -19.64 1.43 10.77
CA VAL A 134 -19.87 0.54 9.61
C VAL A 134 -19.04 -0.74 9.69
N GLY A 135 -18.45 -1.07 10.85
CA GLY A 135 -17.69 -2.30 11.06
C GLY A 135 -16.28 -2.30 10.47
N ILE A 136 -15.66 -1.12 10.28
CA ILE A 136 -14.23 -1.02 9.99
C ILE A 136 -13.53 -0.71 11.31
N HIS A 137 -12.71 -1.64 11.81
CA HIS A 137 -11.90 -1.40 13.00
C HIS A 137 -10.83 -0.35 12.70
N VAL A 138 -10.71 0.65 13.58
CA VAL A 138 -9.79 1.79 13.45
C VAL A 138 -9.07 1.92 14.77
N GLU A 139 -7.75 1.87 14.79
CA GLU A 139 -6.95 2.23 15.96
C GLU A 139 -6.12 3.48 15.74
N VAL A 140 -5.75 4.15 16.84
CA VAL A 140 -5.11 5.48 16.81
C VAL A 140 -3.95 5.52 17.78
N ALA A 141 -2.75 5.75 17.24
CA ALA A 141 -1.56 6.01 18.02
C ALA A 141 -1.24 7.51 18.00
N SER A 142 -1.08 8.11 19.18
CA SER A 142 -0.71 9.52 19.37
C SER A 142 0.24 9.66 20.56
N ALA A 143 1.12 10.65 20.51
CA ALA A 143 1.93 11.03 21.67
C ALA A 143 1.10 11.74 22.75
N ASP A 144 -0.04 12.37 22.41
CA ASP A 144 -0.87 13.09 23.39
C ASP A 144 -1.52 12.15 24.42
N TYR A 145 -1.85 10.90 24.03
CA TYR A 145 -2.38 9.86 24.93
C TYR A 145 -1.40 9.43 26.05
N PHE A 146 -0.11 9.78 25.95
CA PHE A 146 0.86 9.59 27.02
C PHE A 146 0.74 10.67 28.13
N PHE A 147 0.25 11.86 27.77
CA PHE A 147 0.05 12.99 28.67
C PHE A 147 -1.37 13.06 29.25
N GLU A 148 -2.31 12.28 28.74
CA GLU A 148 -3.65 12.10 29.31
C GLU A 148 -3.61 11.20 30.56
N GLN A 149 -3.68 11.82 31.75
CA GLN A 149 -3.71 11.10 33.03
C GLN A 149 -5.04 11.36 33.74
N ASN A 150 -5.81 10.30 34.01
CA ASN A 150 -7.13 10.37 34.65
C ASN A 150 -8.08 11.39 33.98
N GLY A 151 -8.07 11.44 32.64
CA GLY A 151 -8.87 12.40 31.84
C GLY A 151 -8.33 13.84 31.84
N THR A 152 -7.16 14.10 32.43
CA THR A 152 -6.50 15.41 32.43
C THR A 152 -5.23 15.37 31.59
N TYR A 153 -5.14 16.21 30.55
CA TYR A 153 -3.91 16.38 29.77
C TYR A 153 -2.87 17.17 30.56
N LYS A 154 -1.67 16.60 30.74
CA LYS A 154 -0.53 17.21 31.44
C LYS A 154 0.73 17.11 30.58
N PHE A 155 0.92 18.08 29.69
CA PHE A 155 2.10 18.13 28.83
C PHE A 155 3.38 18.31 29.65
N ASP A 156 4.38 17.48 29.37
CA ASP A 156 5.73 17.57 29.91
C ASP A 156 6.73 17.51 28.75
N LYS A 157 7.51 18.58 28.59
CA LYS A 157 8.48 18.74 27.50
C LYS A 157 9.68 17.80 27.65
N GLU A 158 10.10 17.49 28.88
CA GLU A 158 11.27 16.64 29.14
C GLU A 158 10.96 15.19 28.74
N ARG A 159 9.70 14.79 28.92
CA ARG A 159 9.18 13.45 28.62
C ARG A 159 8.61 13.29 27.20
N LEU A 160 8.78 14.29 26.32
CA LEU A 160 8.34 14.23 24.93
C LEU A 160 8.99 13.08 24.14
N ALA A 161 10.22 12.69 24.49
CA ALA A 161 10.88 11.52 23.92
C ALA A 161 10.18 10.20 24.31
N GLU A 162 9.76 10.06 25.57
CA GLU A 162 8.96 8.92 26.04
C GLU A 162 7.59 8.89 25.35
N ALA A 163 6.93 10.04 25.18
CA ALA A 163 5.62 10.14 24.54
C ALA A 163 5.63 9.70 23.07
N HIS A 164 6.63 10.13 22.30
CA HIS A 164 6.81 9.66 20.92
C HIS A 164 7.18 8.16 20.85
N GLU A 165 7.91 7.65 21.84
CA GLU A 165 8.28 6.24 21.93
C GLU A 165 7.08 5.34 22.31
N PHE A 166 6.23 5.79 23.24
CA PHE A 166 4.93 5.19 23.53
C PHE A 166 4.05 5.14 22.27
N SER A 167 3.94 6.27 21.55
CA SER A 167 3.19 6.35 20.28
C SER A 167 3.71 5.38 19.22
N LYS A 168 5.03 5.16 19.13
CA LYS A 168 5.63 4.15 18.24
C LYS A 168 5.24 2.71 18.63
N ARG A 169 5.27 2.37 19.91
CA ARG A 169 4.95 1.02 20.40
C ARG A 169 3.48 0.66 20.21
N GLU A 170 2.56 1.57 20.50
CA GLU A 170 1.15 1.37 20.22
C GLU A 170 0.88 1.27 18.70
N ALA A 171 1.54 2.09 17.87
CA ALA A 171 1.44 1.97 16.42
C ALA A 171 1.92 0.59 15.91
N GLU A 172 3.05 0.09 16.39
CA GLU A 172 3.62 -1.22 16.00
C GLU A 172 2.70 -2.39 16.43
N LYS A 173 2.17 -2.32 17.65
CA LYS A 173 1.12 -3.23 18.18
C LYS A 173 -0.13 -3.23 17.31
N PHE A 174 -0.66 -2.07 16.91
CA PHE A 174 -1.81 -1.98 16.01
C PHE A 174 -1.50 -2.44 14.58
N CYS A 175 -0.25 -2.28 14.11
CA CYS A 175 0.18 -2.85 12.84
C CYS A 175 0.22 -4.39 12.89
N ALA A 176 0.58 -4.98 14.04
CA ALA A 176 0.58 -6.43 14.26
C ALA A 176 -0.82 -7.04 14.48
N ASP A 177 -1.77 -6.30 15.07
CA ASP A 177 -3.14 -6.77 15.34
C ASP A 177 -3.90 -7.14 14.06
N PRO A 178 -4.29 -8.41 13.83
CA PRO A 178 -4.99 -8.83 12.60
C PRO A 178 -6.39 -8.18 12.44
N GLU A 179 -7.02 -7.75 13.53
CA GLU A 179 -8.35 -7.12 13.50
C GLU A 179 -8.30 -5.63 13.10
N ALA A 180 -7.13 -5.01 13.11
CA ALA A 180 -6.95 -3.57 12.85
C ALA A 180 -6.90 -3.26 11.33
N HIS A 181 -8.01 -2.82 10.76
CA HIS A 181 -8.11 -2.44 9.35
C HIS A 181 -7.45 -1.08 9.04
N ILE A 182 -7.56 -0.11 9.94
CA ILE A 182 -6.92 1.21 9.83
C ILE A 182 -6.08 1.50 11.08
N VAL A 183 -4.83 1.92 10.88
CA VAL A 183 -3.96 2.46 11.93
C VAL A 183 -3.69 3.93 11.66
N VAL A 184 -4.18 4.81 12.52
CA VAL A 184 -4.01 6.27 12.40
C VAL A 184 -2.85 6.73 13.29
N ILE A 185 -1.92 7.50 12.73
CA ILE A 185 -0.86 8.16 13.48
C ILE A 185 -1.24 9.64 13.65
N ASP A 186 -1.87 9.99 14.78
CA ASP A 186 -2.22 11.39 15.10
C ASP A 186 -1.09 12.06 15.88
N ASN A 187 -0.03 12.38 15.13
CA ASN A 187 1.07 13.25 15.54
C ASN A 187 1.20 14.41 14.53
N THR A 188 2.07 15.40 14.77
CA THR A 188 2.19 16.54 13.84
C THR A 188 2.87 16.18 12.52
N ASN A 189 3.83 15.25 12.55
CA ASN A 189 4.49 14.64 11.38
C ASN A 189 4.93 15.66 10.30
N ILE A 190 5.45 16.81 10.74
CA ILE A 190 5.82 17.94 9.89
C ILE A 190 7.05 17.57 9.06
N LYS A 191 8.06 16.98 9.70
CA LYS A 191 9.35 16.62 9.11
C LYS A 191 9.44 15.12 8.84
N TYR A 192 10.08 14.75 7.72
CA TYR A 192 10.13 13.36 7.24
C TYR A 192 10.61 12.34 8.29
N TRP A 193 11.63 12.68 9.08
CA TRP A 193 12.17 11.77 10.11
C TRP A 193 11.21 11.51 11.28
N GLU A 194 10.22 12.37 11.50
CA GLU A 194 9.19 12.18 12.54
C GLU A 194 8.29 10.99 12.18
N PHE A 195 8.02 10.77 10.88
CA PHE A 195 7.13 9.73 10.41
C PHE A 195 7.76 8.59 9.60
N GLN A 196 9.03 8.72 9.17
CA GLN A 196 9.79 7.62 8.58
C GLN A 196 9.74 6.30 9.39
N PRO A 197 9.75 6.28 10.74
CA PRO A 197 9.56 5.05 11.51
C PRO A 197 8.25 4.34 11.17
N TYR A 198 7.14 5.08 11.11
CA TYR A 198 5.82 4.52 10.79
C TYR A 198 5.75 4.02 9.33
N LEU A 199 6.40 4.69 8.38
CA LEU A 199 6.52 4.18 6.99
C LEU A 199 7.23 2.82 6.93
N ARG A 200 8.28 2.61 7.73
CA ARG A 200 8.97 1.31 7.84
C ARG A 200 8.13 0.26 8.56
N MET A 201 7.36 0.65 9.58
CA MET A 201 6.40 -0.25 10.23
C MET A 201 5.32 -0.69 9.25
N ALA A 202 4.73 0.24 8.51
CA ALA A 202 3.71 -0.07 7.50
C ALA A 202 4.22 -1.06 6.45
N HIS A 203 5.44 -0.88 5.93
CA HIS A 203 6.07 -1.84 5.03
C HIS A 203 6.23 -3.23 5.66
N ARG A 204 6.79 -3.30 6.87
CA ARG A 204 7.02 -4.58 7.57
C ARG A 204 5.73 -5.36 7.84
N TYR A 205 4.63 -4.66 8.13
CA TYR A 205 3.33 -5.25 8.46
C TYR A 205 2.33 -5.25 7.30
N GLN A 206 2.79 -5.02 6.05
CA GLN A 206 1.94 -5.07 4.84
C GLN A 206 0.75 -4.07 4.85
N LEU A 207 0.95 -2.87 5.39
CA LEU A 207 -0.04 -1.78 5.33
C LEU A 207 0.22 -0.89 4.10
N ALA A 208 -0.81 -0.71 3.27
CA ALA A 208 -0.84 0.43 2.35
C ALA A 208 -0.80 1.74 3.17
N THR A 209 -0.21 2.82 2.65
CA THR A 209 0.02 4.05 3.44
C THR A 209 -0.46 5.30 2.73
N LEU A 210 -1.08 6.22 3.47
CA LEU A 210 -1.39 7.59 3.04
C LEU A 210 -0.79 8.58 4.04
N LEU A 211 -0.10 9.61 3.53
CA LEU A 211 0.11 10.85 4.28
C LEU A 211 -1.15 11.70 4.11
N VAL A 212 -1.73 12.19 5.21
CA VAL A 212 -3.03 12.86 5.18
C VAL A 212 -2.97 14.20 5.90
N GLU A 213 -3.01 15.29 5.13
CA GLU A 213 -3.18 16.64 5.66
C GLU A 213 -4.68 17.00 5.75
N PRO A 214 -5.18 17.58 6.86
CA PRO A 214 -6.55 18.07 6.95
C PRO A 214 -6.85 19.09 5.84
N ARG A 215 -7.93 18.92 5.09
CA ARG A 215 -8.29 19.78 3.95
C ARG A 215 -8.93 21.13 4.33
N THR A 216 -8.84 21.52 5.61
CA THR A 216 -9.40 22.79 6.12
C THR A 216 -8.76 24.00 5.45
N ALA A 217 -9.54 25.08 5.27
CA ALA A 217 -9.07 26.30 4.59
C ALA A 217 -7.94 27.02 5.36
N TRP A 218 -7.98 26.96 6.70
CA TRP A 218 -7.03 27.64 7.59
C TRP A 218 -5.79 26.80 7.96
N ARG A 219 -5.58 25.63 7.35
CA ARG A 219 -4.50 24.68 7.73
C ARG A 219 -3.08 25.24 7.71
N TYR A 220 -2.87 26.37 7.02
CA TYR A 220 -1.60 27.10 6.94
C TYR A 220 -1.71 28.56 7.44
N ASP A 221 -2.82 28.96 8.06
CA ASP A 221 -3.04 30.29 8.63
C ASP A 221 -2.60 30.29 10.11
N ALA A 222 -1.43 30.84 10.41
CA ALA A 222 -0.88 30.80 11.77
C ALA A 222 -1.73 31.51 12.83
N ASP A 223 -2.50 32.54 12.45
CA ASP A 223 -3.38 33.28 13.34
C ASP A 223 -4.64 32.49 13.68
N GLU A 224 -5.26 31.85 12.69
CA GLU A 224 -6.43 30.98 12.90
C GLU A 224 -6.05 29.63 13.54
N LEU A 225 -4.84 29.11 13.27
CA LEU A 225 -4.26 27.97 14.00
C LEU A 225 -4.05 28.31 15.49
N ALA A 226 -3.59 29.53 15.81
CA ALA A 226 -3.41 29.99 17.20
C ALA A 226 -4.74 30.10 17.96
N ARG A 227 -5.82 30.55 17.30
CA ARG A 227 -7.17 30.56 17.88
C ARG A 227 -7.76 29.17 18.10
N ARG A 228 -7.28 28.14 17.38
CA ARG A 228 -7.84 26.78 17.36
C ARG A 228 -7.00 25.73 18.08
N THR A 229 -5.78 26.05 18.54
CA THR A 229 -4.95 25.08 19.27
C THR A 229 -5.41 24.93 20.72
N THR A 230 -5.75 23.70 21.09
CA THR A 230 -6.07 23.30 22.47
C THR A 230 -4.82 23.14 23.35
N HIS A 231 -3.61 23.27 22.79
CA HIS A 231 -2.34 23.03 23.48
C HIS A 231 -1.57 24.33 23.78
N GLY A 232 -2.19 25.50 23.61
CA GLY A 232 -1.58 26.81 23.92
C GLY A 232 -0.30 27.10 23.13
N VAL A 233 -0.21 26.66 21.87
CA VAL A 233 1.01 26.86 21.05
C VAL A 233 1.06 28.28 20.53
N GLU A 234 2.09 29.03 20.94
CA GLU A 234 2.31 30.42 20.53
C GLU A 234 2.33 30.62 19.01
N ARG A 235 1.78 31.77 18.58
CA ARG A 235 1.60 32.13 17.17
C ARG A 235 2.87 31.97 16.35
N ASP A 236 4.00 32.49 16.82
CA ASP A 236 5.23 32.50 16.03
C ASP A 236 5.88 31.11 15.92
N VAL A 237 5.60 30.22 16.90
CA VAL A 237 5.92 28.79 16.81
C VAL A 237 5.03 28.10 15.76
N LEU A 238 3.79 28.55 15.56
CA LEU A 238 2.91 28.07 14.50
C LEU A 238 3.35 28.60 13.12
N VAL A 239 3.79 29.87 13.01
CA VAL A 239 4.35 30.44 11.76
C VAL A 239 5.52 29.59 11.26
N GLU A 240 6.53 29.34 12.10
CA GLU A 240 7.69 28.54 11.68
C GLU A 240 7.31 27.07 11.42
N LYS A 241 6.38 26.49 12.19
CA LYS A 241 5.87 25.13 11.91
C LYS A 241 5.13 25.05 10.55
N VAL A 242 4.36 26.06 10.17
CA VAL A 242 3.72 26.15 8.84
C VAL A 242 4.78 26.30 7.74
N ARG A 243 5.78 27.16 7.94
CA ARG A 243 6.88 27.36 6.98
C ARG A 243 7.64 26.05 6.74
N VAL A 244 8.05 25.36 7.80
CA VAL A 244 8.72 24.05 7.72
C VAL A 244 7.82 23.02 7.04
N LEU A 245 6.53 22.98 7.37
CA LEU A 245 5.57 22.05 6.74
C LEU A 245 5.50 22.25 5.21
N ARG A 246 5.38 23.52 4.77
CA ARG A 246 5.26 23.89 3.35
C ARG A 246 6.56 23.72 2.56
N GLY A 247 7.73 23.85 3.19
CA GLY A 247 9.03 23.57 2.56
C GLY A 247 9.43 22.09 2.58
N SER A 248 8.86 21.29 3.48
CA SER A 248 9.14 19.86 3.59
C SER A 248 8.32 19.06 2.58
N PHE A 249 8.69 19.10 1.30
CA PHE A 249 8.15 18.21 0.27
C PHE A 249 8.60 16.77 0.50
N VAL A 250 7.68 15.80 0.32
CA VAL A 250 7.94 14.37 0.58
C VAL A 250 7.31 13.55 -0.53
N PHE A 251 8.04 13.40 -1.63
CA PHE A 251 7.59 12.63 -2.78
C PHE A 251 7.81 11.12 -2.57
N PRO A 252 6.86 10.26 -2.96
CA PRO A 252 7.04 8.80 -2.90
C PRO A 252 8.06 8.30 -3.93
N ALA A 253 8.38 7.01 -3.88
CA ALA A 253 9.07 6.29 -4.95
C ALA A 253 8.20 6.15 -6.21
N TYR A 254 6.89 5.93 -6.00
CA TYR A 254 5.87 5.85 -7.04
C TYR A 254 4.45 6.07 -6.47
N TYR A 255 3.49 6.33 -7.37
CA TYR A 255 2.05 6.15 -7.15
C TYR A 255 1.59 4.90 -7.91
N GLY A 256 0.60 4.17 -7.37
CA GLY A 256 0.06 2.98 -8.01
C GLY A 256 -1.12 2.37 -7.26
N TRP A 257 -1.67 1.30 -7.80
CA TRP A 257 -2.71 0.51 -7.12
C TRP A 257 -2.06 -0.63 -6.35
N ILE A 258 -2.21 -0.63 -5.02
CA ILE A 258 -1.63 -1.61 -4.10
C ILE A 258 -2.71 -2.64 -3.75
N LEU A 259 -2.38 -3.94 -3.86
CA LEU A 259 -3.26 -5.05 -3.49
C LEU A 259 -3.25 -5.29 -1.97
N SER A 260 -4.25 -6.01 -1.45
CA SER A 260 -4.21 -6.47 -0.06
C SER A 260 -3.13 -7.55 0.14
N ALA A 261 -2.72 -7.83 1.38
CA ALA A 261 -1.79 -8.93 1.66
C ALA A 261 -2.38 -10.29 1.22
N ARG A 262 -3.68 -10.48 1.43
CA ARG A 262 -4.44 -11.66 0.97
C ARG A 262 -4.44 -11.77 -0.54
N ASP A 263 -4.82 -10.70 -1.25
CA ASP A 263 -4.95 -10.74 -2.72
C ASP A 263 -3.58 -10.86 -3.38
N SER A 264 -2.52 -10.29 -2.79
CA SER A 264 -1.12 -10.50 -3.19
C SER A 264 -0.71 -11.97 -3.05
N GLY A 265 -0.98 -12.59 -1.90
CA GLY A 265 -0.69 -14.02 -1.66
C GLY A 265 -1.49 -14.96 -2.58
N LEU A 266 -2.77 -14.67 -2.79
CA LEU A 266 -3.63 -15.40 -3.73
C LEU A 266 -3.14 -15.27 -5.18
N LEU A 267 -2.76 -14.07 -5.62
CA LEU A 267 -2.25 -13.83 -6.97
C LEU A 267 -0.87 -14.50 -7.17
N ARG A 268 -0.03 -14.56 -6.12
CA ARG A 268 1.24 -15.30 -6.09
C ARG A 268 1.02 -16.82 -6.24
N GLN A 269 -0.01 -17.38 -5.59
CA GLN A 269 -0.42 -18.78 -5.76
C GLN A 269 -0.97 -19.08 -7.17
N LEU A 270 -1.76 -18.16 -7.75
CA LEU A 270 -2.25 -18.29 -9.11
C LEU A 270 -1.10 -18.26 -10.13
N ALA A 271 -0.11 -17.37 -9.97
CA ALA A 271 1.09 -17.37 -10.80
C ALA A 271 1.85 -18.70 -10.73
N ALA A 272 2.04 -19.27 -9.53
CA ALA A 272 2.65 -20.58 -9.36
C ALA A 272 1.90 -21.67 -10.14
N LYS A 273 0.57 -21.72 -9.99
CA LYS A 273 -0.31 -22.70 -10.66
C LYS A 273 -0.24 -22.58 -12.18
N TYR A 274 -0.29 -21.36 -12.72
CA TYR A 274 -0.23 -21.10 -14.15
C TYR A 274 1.15 -21.39 -14.74
N ALA A 275 2.24 -20.95 -14.08
CA ALA A 275 3.60 -21.25 -14.52
C ALA A 275 3.89 -22.76 -14.55
N ILE A 276 3.46 -23.51 -13.52
CA ILE A 276 3.57 -24.98 -13.51
C ILE A 276 2.78 -25.62 -14.67
N ALA A 277 1.56 -25.13 -14.96
CA ALA A 277 0.76 -25.65 -16.07
C ALA A 277 1.35 -25.33 -17.45
N MET A 278 2.00 -24.17 -17.60
CA MET A 278 2.73 -23.80 -18.82
C MET A 278 4.00 -24.65 -18.98
N LEU A 279 4.70 -24.96 -17.88
CA LEU A 279 5.89 -25.84 -17.85
C LEU A 279 5.59 -27.34 -18.07
N GLN A 280 4.31 -27.70 -18.21
CA GLN A 280 3.86 -29.04 -18.60
C GLN A 280 3.46 -29.12 -20.09
N ILE A 281 3.66 -28.03 -20.84
CA ILE A 281 3.59 -28.03 -22.30
C ILE A 281 4.96 -28.47 -22.83
N ASP A 282 4.99 -29.56 -23.60
CA ASP A 282 6.19 -30.00 -24.32
C ASP A 282 6.79 -28.81 -25.11
N ASP A 283 8.12 -28.73 -25.18
CA ASP A 283 8.98 -27.58 -25.56
C ASP A 283 9.35 -26.52 -24.48
N LEU A 284 8.57 -26.25 -23.41
CA LEU A 284 8.93 -25.10 -22.53
C LEU A 284 10.25 -25.29 -21.74
N HIS A 285 10.74 -26.53 -21.61
CA HIS A 285 11.98 -26.86 -20.91
C HIS A 285 13.26 -26.17 -21.42
N GLN A 286 13.29 -25.68 -22.67
CA GLN A 286 14.48 -25.01 -23.25
C GLN A 286 14.53 -23.50 -23.03
N VAL A 287 13.44 -22.90 -22.55
CA VAL A 287 13.27 -21.44 -22.54
C VAL A 287 13.71 -20.81 -21.23
N VAL A 288 13.43 -21.48 -20.12
CA VAL A 288 13.54 -20.89 -18.78
C VAL A 288 14.93 -21.17 -18.20
N ASP A 289 15.93 -20.49 -18.75
CA ASP A 289 17.34 -20.53 -18.30
C ASP A 289 17.57 -19.79 -16.95
N PHE A 290 16.55 -19.76 -16.09
CA PHE A 290 16.67 -19.48 -14.66
C PHE A 290 17.32 -20.69 -13.99
N ASP A 291 18.64 -20.74 -13.99
CA ASP A 291 19.47 -21.64 -13.16
C ASP A 291 18.96 -23.10 -13.18
N HIS A 292 19.30 -23.81 -14.27
CA HIS A 292 18.66 -25.03 -14.79
C HIS A 292 18.39 -26.17 -13.79
N ASP A 293 19.05 -26.17 -12.62
CA ASP A 293 18.82 -27.07 -11.48
C ASP A 293 17.51 -26.78 -10.72
N LEU A 294 16.99 -25.54 -10.72
CA LEU A 294 15.73 -25.21 -10.04
C LEU A 294 14.53 -25.92 -10.67
N LEU A 295 14.47 -26.00 -12.01
CA LEU A 295 13.19 -26.15 -12.73
C LEU A 295 12.88 -27.52 -13.34
N VAL A 296 13.76 -28.54 -13.23
CA VAL A 296 13.71 -29.71 -14.15
C VAL A 296 13.38 -31.07 -13.51
N ASN A 297 13.53 -31.25 -12.19
CA ASN A 297 13.11 -32.48 -11.48
C ASN A 297 12.32 -32.12 -10.22
N ASN A 298 11.55 -33.05 -9.62
CA ASN A 298 10.57 -32.89 -8.50
C ASN A 298 10.69 -31.70 -7.51
N LEU A 299 11.91 -31.21 -7.27
CA LEU A 299 12.16 -29.83 -6.88
C LEU A 299 11.30 -28.80 -7.63
N ILE A 300 10.91 -28.93 -8.91
CA ILE A 300 10.14 -27.93 -9.71
C ILE A 300 9.01 -27.26 -8.91
N ARG A 301 8.21 -28.06 -8.20
CA ARG A 301 7.09 -27.56 -7.36
C ARG A 301 7.57 -26.80 -6.12
N ARG A 302 8.69 -27.21 -5.52
CA ARG A 302 9.38 -26.44 -4.48
C ARG A 302 10.04 -25.21 -5.08
N SER A 303 10.89 -25.33 -6.10
CA SER A 303 11.65 -24.24 -6.70
C SER A 303 10.84 -23.13 -7.35
N ILE A 304 9.65 -23.39 -7.93
CA ILE A 304 8.76 -22.31 -8.40
C ILE A 304 8.07 -21.62 -7.23
N HIS A 305 7.60 -22.41 -6.26
CA HIS A 305 7.06 -21.89 -4.99
C HIS A 305 8.11 -21.05 -4.26
N ASP A 306 9.33 -21.55 -4.17
CA ASP A 306 10.48 -20.93 -3.53
C ASP A 306 10.97 -19.75 -4.38
N LEU A 307 11.00 -19.78 -5.71
CA LEU A 307 11.28 -18.59 -6.54
C LEU A 307 10.26 -17.47 -6.29
N LEU A 308 8.99 -17.83 -6.16
CA LEU A 308 7.91 -16.90 -5.83
C LEU A 308 7.94 -16.43 -4.36
N HIS A 309 8.74 -17.07 -3.48
CA HIS A 309 9.02 -16.61 -2.10
C HIS A 309 10.42 -15.98 -1.93
N LEU A 310 11.37 -16.26 -2.84
CA LEU A 310 12.74 -15.76 -2.92
C LEU A 310 12.80 -14.43 -3.69
N GLY A 311 11.78 -14.13 -4.50
CA GLY A 311 11.38 -12.77 -4.85
C GLY A 311 11.19 -11.98 -3.55
N GLN A 312 12.23 -11.24 -3.19
CA GLN A 312 12.54 -10.80 -1.83
C GLN A 312 11.36 -10.09 -1.14
N GLY A 313 10.66 -10.83 -0.27
CA GLY A 313 9.70 -10.26 0.68
C GLY A 313 8.27 -10.82 0.59
N GLU A 314 7.58 -10.70 1.72
CA GLU A 314 6.11 -10.72 1.80
C GLU A 314 5.50 -9.40 1.27
N ASP A 315 6.18 -8.75 0.31
CA ASP A 315 5.82 -7.44 -0.20
C ASP A 315 4.48 -7.46 -0.95
N LEU A 316 3.71 -6.39 -0.77
CA LEU A 316 2.43 -6.20 -1.45
C LEU A 316 2.62 -6.05 -2.95
N PHE A 317 1.88 -6.86 -3.71
CA PHE A 317 1.80 -6.70 -5.15
C PHE A 317 1.12 -5.37 -5.50
N HIS A 318 1.56 -4.75 -6.59
CA HIS A 318 1.08 -3.45 -7.01
C HIS A 318 1.19 -3.27 -8.52
N LEU A 319 0.38 -2.36 -9.05
CA LEU A 319 0.46 -1.84 -10.41
C LEU A 319 0.93 -0.38 -10.36
N THR A 320 2.14 -0.10 -10.82
CA THR A 320 2.77 1.21 -10.76
C THR A 320 2.15 2.17 -11.78
N ALA A 321 1.40 3.17 -11.33
CA ALA A 321 0.77 4.17 -12.20
C ALA A 321 1.74 5.27 -12.64
N PHE A 322 2.67 5.68 -11.76
CA PHE A 322 3.72 6.66 -12.07
C PHE A 322 4.96 6.41 -11.20
N TYR A 323 6.11 6.11 -11.82
CA TYR A 323 7.39 6.07 -11.11
C TYR A 323 8.01 7.47 -11.01
N THR A 324 7.94 8.05 -9.80
CA THR A 324 8.34 9.43 -9.48
C THR A 324 9.81 9.56 -9.06
N ALA A 325 10.45 8.45 -8.72
CA ALA A 325 11.86 8.38 -8.30
C ALA A 325 12.22 9.28 -7.09
N PHE A 326 11.32 9.43 -6.12
CA PHE A 326 11.44 10.38 -4.99
C PHE A 326 11.50 11.85 -5.44
N GLY A 327 10.64 12.23 -6.39
CA GLY A 327 10.53 13.60 -6.90
C GLY A 327 11.61 13.99 -7.93
N LYS A 328 12.37 13.02 -8.43
CA LYS A 328 13.43 13.24 -9.44
C LYS A 328 12.94 13.20 -10.89
N LYS A 329 11.75 12.64 -11.14
CA LYS A 329 11.09 12.74 -12.45
C LYS A 329 10.46 14.12 -12.64
N LEU A 330 10.39 14.58 -13.89
CA LEU A 330 9.64 15.77 -14.28
C LEU A 330 8.13 15.53 -14.07
N GLY A 331 7.37 16.58 -13.79
CA GLY A 331 5.90 16.51 -13.65
C GLY A 331 5.39 15.94 -12.33
N VAL A 332 6.25 15.63 -11.35
CA VAL A 332 5.82 15.04 -10.07
C VAL A 332 4.98 16.00 -9.22
N PRO A 333 5.38 17.28 -9.00
CA PRO A 333 4.54 18.25 -8.29
C PRO A 333 3.19 18.50 -8.97
N GLU A 334 3.15 18.49 -10.30
CA GLU A 334 1.95 18.71 -11.11
C GLU A 334 1.00 17.51 -11.01
N TYR A 335 1.53 16.28 -11.12
CA TYR A 335 0.78 15.04 -10.95
C TYR A 335 0.18 14.94 -9.54
N GLU A 336 0.99 15.13 -8.49
CA GLU A 336 0.53 15.03 -7.10
C GLU A 336 -0.57 16.06 -6.76
N ARG A 337 -0.48 17.27 -7.32
CA ARG A 337 -1.45 18.35 -7.10
C ARG A 337 -2.70 18.26 -7.99
N SER A 338 -2.70 17.40 -9.01
CA SER A 338 -3.84 17.28 -9.93
C SER A 338 -5.09 16.77 -9.20
N ASP A 339 -6.25 17.32 -9.54
CA ASP A 339 -7.53 16.96 -8.92
C ASP A 339 -7.81 15.46 -9.06
N ILE A 340 -7.53 14.88 -10.23
CA ILE A 340 -7.70 13.44 -10.47
C ILE A 340 -6.86 12.59 -9.50
N VAL A 341 -5.62 12.97 -9.17
CA VAL A 341 -4.84 12.25 -8.15
C VAL A 341 -5.40 12.50 -6.75
N GLN A 342 -5.76 13.74 -6.42
CA GLN A 342 -6.30 14.11 -5.10
C GLN A 342 -7.69 13.53 -4.80
N GLU A 343 -8.50 13.22 -5.82
CA GLU A 343 -9.80 12.56 -5.71
C GLU A 343 -9.69 11.03 -5.65
N ASN A 344 -8.63 10.44 -6.19
CA ASN A 344 -8.43 8.99 -6.22
C ASN A 344 -7.44 8.48 -5.15
N LEU A 345 -6.68 9.35 -4.47
CA LEU A 345 -5.82 8.96 -3.34
C LEU A 345 -6.61 8.30 -2.20
N GLY A 346 -6.29 7.03 -1.93
CA GLY A 346 -7.04 6.21 -0.97
C GLY A 346 -8.37 5.67 -1.51
N LYS A 347 -8.62 5.72 -2.81
CA LYS A 347 -9.76 5.09 -3.47
C LYS A 347 -9.38 3.68 -3.92
N CYS A 348 -10.25 2.71 -3.65
CA CYS A 348 -10.10 1.37 -4.22
C CYS A 348 -10.75 1.32 -5.60
N HIS A 349 -10.02 0.76 -6.58
CA HIS A 349 -10.52 0.44 -7.92
C HIS A 349 -10.45 -1.08 -8.14
N LEU A 350 -11.02 -1.57 -9.24
CA LEU A 350 -10.85 -2.96 -9.68
C LEU A 350 -9.82 -3.01 -10.81
N LEU A 351 -8.74 -3.78 -10.63
CA LEU A 351 -7.79 -4.11 -11.69
C LEU A 351 -8.27 -5.35 -12.44
N LYS A 352 -8.32 -5.30 -13.78
CA LYS A 352 -8.72 -6.44 -14.62
C LYS A 352 -7.50 -7.18 -15.12
N ILE A 353 -7.23 -8.36 -14.57
CA ILE A 353 -6.15 -9.24 -14.99
C ILE A 353 -6.56 -9.96 -16.28
N LEU A 354 -5.74 -9.85 -17.32
CA LEU A 354 -5.96 -10.50 -18.63
C LEU A 354 -5.21 -11.83 -18.76
N GLY A 355 -3.99 -11.91 -18.21
CA GLY A 355 -3.08 -13.00 -18.52
C GLY A 355 -1.79 -12.97 -17.73
N LEU A 356 -1.02 -14.05 -17.81
CA LEU A 356 0.32 -14.18 -17.21
C LEU A 356 1.36 -14.24 -18.33
N LEU A 357 2.33 -13.34 -18.31
CA LEU A 357 3.53 -13.40 -19.12
C LEU A 357 4.68 -14.03 -18.31
N ILE A 358 5.41 -14.95 -18.94
CA ILE A 358 6.66 -15.52 -18.47
C ILE A 358 7.72 -15.24 -19.54
N THR A 359 8.84 -14.66 -19.13
CA THR A 359 10.05 -14.50 -19.95
C THR A 359 11.28 -15.04 -19.21
N LYS A 360 12.44 -15.05 -19.88
CA LYS A 360 13.75 -15.28 -19.23
C LYS A 360 14.10 -14.26 -18.16
N GLN A 361 13.43 -13.11 -18.12
CA GLN A 361 13.73 -12.01 -17.20
C GLN A 361 12.69 -11.85 -16.09
N THR A 362 11.40 -12.02 -16.39
CA THR A 362 10.32 -11.69 -15.46
C THR A 362 9.12 -12.64 -15.56
N ILE A 363 8.36 -12.69 -14.47
CA ILE A 363 7.00 -13.25 -14.43
C ILE A 363 6.07 -12.10 -14.03
N SER A 364 5.05 -11.80 -14.83
CA SER A 364 4.15 -10.68 -14.57
C SER A 364 2.74 -10.88 -15.12
N PHE A 365 1.73 -10.37 -14.40
CA PHE A 365 0.35 -10.37 -14.87
C PHE A 365 0.06 -9.13 -15.71
N ARG A 366 -0.53 -9.31 -16.89
CA ARG A 366 -1.03 -8.23 -17.76
C ARG A 366 -2.35 -7.67 -17.22
N VAL A 367 -2.49 -6.35 -17.17
CA VAL A 367 -3.66 -5.67 -16.64
C VAL A 367 -4.30 -4.77 -17.71
N GLU A 368 -5.63 -4.84 -17.86
CA GLU A 368 -6.39 -3.86 -18.63
C GLU A 368 -6.76 -2.67 -17.74
N LEU A 369 -6.45 -1.45 -18.20
CA LEU A 369 -6.81 -0.21 -17.52
C LEU A 369 -8.13 0.35 -18.06
N SER A 370 -9.01 0.77 -17.15
CA SER A 370 -10.22 1.52 -17.49
C SER A 370 -9.89 2.96 -17.92
N ALA A 371 -10.84 3.63 -18.57
CA ALA A 371 -10.72 5.05 -18.94
C ALA A 371 -10.54 6.01 -17.74
N GLU A 372 -10.91 5.59 -16.53
CA GLU A 372 -10.63 6.31 -15.27
C GLU A 372 -9.17 6.06 -14.84
N GLN A 373 -8.72 4.81 -14.84
CA GLN A 373 -7.36 4.42 -14.46
C GLN A 373 -6.31 4.99 -15.42
N LEU A 374 -6.64 5.11 -16.71
CA LEU A 374 -5.81 5.78 -17.72
C LEU A 374 -5.64 7.29 -17.47
N GLN A 375 -6.48 7.95 -16.67
CA GLN A 375 -6.24 9.35 -16.27
C GLN A 375 -5.18 9.46 -15.17
N LEU A 376 -5.03 8.41 -14.35
CA LEU A 376 -3.97 8.29 -13.33
C LEU A 376 -2.65 7.72 -13.90
N TRP A 377 -2.68 7.16 -15.11
CA TRP A 377 -1.53 6.49 -15.74
C TRP A 377 -0.52 7.49 -16.32
N ASN A 378 0.69 7.53 -15.75
CA ASN A 378 1.79 8.37 -16.20
C ASN A 378 3.09 7.54 -16.23
N GLN A 379 3.17 6.63 -17.20
CA GLN A 379 4.38 5.86 -17.51
C GLN A 379 4.92 6.24 -18.89
N GLU A 380 6.23 6.07 -19.06
CA GLU A 380 6.85 6.08 -20.39
C GLU A 380 6.53 4.78 -21.13
N GLU A 381 5.68 4.89 -22.13
CA GLU A 381 5.48 3.90 -23.18
C GLU A 381 6.49 4.16 -24.31
N THR A 382 6.81 3.13 -25.11
CA THR A 382 7.81 3.25 -26.19
C THR A 382 7.38 4.25 -27.26
N SER A 383 8.34 4.82 -27.98
CA SER A 383 8.11 5.84 -29.02
C SER A 383 7.43 5.32 -30.30
N HIS A 384 6.84 4.13 -30.27
CA HIS A 384 6.12 3.54 -31.40
C HIS A 384 4.64 3.98 -31.38
N PRO A 385 4.16 4.70 -32.42
CA PRO A 385 2.80 5.28 -32.42
C PRO A 385 1.67 4.26 -32.56
N THR A 386 2.00 2.97 -32.65
CA THR A 386 1.08 1.83 -32.69
C THR A 386 0.75 1.26 -31.31
N VAL A 387 1.55 1.58 -30.28
CA VAL A 387 1.34 1.08 -28.91
C VAL A 387 0.16 1.82 -28.27
N ALA A 388 -0.87 1.08 -27.86
CA ALA A 388 -2.01 1.67 -27.17
C ALA A 388 -1.63 2.14 -25.75
N ARG A 389 -2.15 3.30 -25.33
CA ARG A 389 -1.91 3.83 -23.98
C ARG A 389 -2.48 2.89 -22.93
N GLY A 390 -1.63 2.45 -22.00
CA GLY A 390 -1.92 1.42 -21.02
C GLY A 390 -1.32 0.03 -21.34
N SER A 391 -0.76 -0.21 -22.54
CA SER A 391 -0.18 -1.53 -22.88
C SER A 391 0.98 -1.96 -21.96
N ARG A 392 1.63 -1.01 -21.26
CA ARG A 392 2.65 -1.26 -20.23
C ARG A 392 2.07 -1.69 -18.86
N ALA A 393 0.76 -1.78 -18.68
CA ALA A 393 0.13 -2.07 -17.39
C ALA A 393 0.28 -3.54 -16.96
N HIS A 394 1.05 -3.75 -15.88
CA HIS A 394 1.37 -5.07 -15.35
C HIS A 394 1.56 -5.08 -13.83
N ILE A 395 1.34 -6.23 -13.21
CA ILE A 395 1.78 -6.53 -11.84
C ILE A 395 3.00 -7.45 -11.95
N THR A 396 4.16 -7.00 -11.48
CA THR A 396 5.36 -7.87 -11.40
C THR A 396 5.15 -8.91 -10.30
N VAL A 397 5.38 -10.18 -10.61
CA VAL A 397 5.30 -11.30 -9.67
C VAL A 397 6.70 -11.75 -9.25
N ALA A 398 7.62 -11.90 -10.20
CA ALA A 398 9.01 -12.29 -9.96
C ALA A 398 9.96 -11.74 -11.04
N THR A 399 11.26 -11.70 -10.73
CA THR A 399 12.34 -11.26 -11.63
C THR A 399 13.57 -12.17 -11.48
N ALA A 400 14.35 -12.33 -12.54
CA ALA A 400 15.64 -13.02 -12.48
C ALA A 400 16.64 -12.28 -11.58
N LYS A 401 17.67 -13.01 -11.12
CA LYS A 401 18.67 -12.50 -10.17
C LYS A 401 19.43 -11.31 -10.75
N GLY A 402 19.24 -10.12 -10.16
CA GLY A 402 19.85 -8.87 -10.63
C GLY A 402 19.00 -8.09 -11.64
N ILE A 403 17.90 -8.66 -12.14
CA ILE A 403 16.92 -7.94 -12.98
C ILE A 403 16.02 -7.07 -12.09
N ALA A 404 15.78 -5.84 -12.52
CA ALA A 404 14.91 -4.89 -11.80
C ALA A 404 13.47 -4.98 -12.32
N ALA A 405 12.48 -4.93 -11.40
CA ALA A 405 11.05 -5.06 -11.72
C ALA A 405 10.54 -4.17 -12.87
N LYS A 406 11.16 -3.01 -13.12
CA LYS A 406 10.83 -2.14 -14.28
C LYS A 406 10.89 -2.84 -15.64
N VAL A 407 11.65 -3.94 -15.76
CA VAL A 407 11.83 -4.75 -16.96
C VAL A 407 10.55 -5.50 -17.35
N ALA A 408 9.70 -5.89 -16.40
CA ALA A 408 8.40 -6.51 -16.72
C ALA A 408 7.50 -5.57 -17.52
N GLY A 409 7.66 -4.25 -17.33
CA GLY A 409 7.01 -3.22 -18.15
C GLY A 409 7.68 -2.92 -19.50
N HIS A 410 8.79 -3.58 -19.83
CA HIS A 410 9.34 -3.66 -21.19
C HIS A 410 8.90 -4.97 -21.83
N ASP A 411 9.05 -6.10 -21.12
CA ASP A 411 8.56 -7.42 -21.56
C ASP A 411 7.08 -7.38 -22.03
N MET A 412 6.24 -6.56 -21.39
CA MET A 412 4.83 -6.34 -21.75
C MET A 412 4.60 -5.47 -23.00
N LEU A 413 5.52 -4.53 -23.29
CA LEU A 413 5.51 -3.76 -24.53
C LEU A 413 6.03 -4.62 -25.69
N ASP A 414 7.12 -5.36 -25.45
CA ASP A 414 7.68 -6.32 -26.40
C ASP A 414 6.64 -7.38 -26.78
N LEU A 415 5.91 -7.96 -25.81
CA LEU A 415 4.76 -8.85 -26.06
C LEU A 415 3.72 -8.19 -26.97
N HIS A 416 3.37 -6.93 -26.74
CA HIS A 416 2.37 -6.23 -27.55
C HIS A 416 2.87 -5.97 -28.98
N GLU A 417 4.16 -5.71 -29.17
CA GLU A 417 4.78 -5.60 -30.49
C GLU A 417 4.86 -6.96 -31.21
N GLN A 418 5.00 -8.08 -30.48
CA GLN A 418 4.86 -9.44 -31.03
C GLN A 418 3.41 -9.76 -31.43
N GLU A 419 2.40 -9.34 -30.65
CA GLU A 419 0.98 -9.51 -30.99
C GLU A 419 0.56 -8.73 -32.26
N LEU A 420 1.20 -7.58 -32.52
CA LEU A 420 0.89 -6.73 -33.67
C LEU A 420 1.53 -7.21 -34.99
N HIS A 421 2.73 -7.78 -34.93
CA HIS A 421 3.52 -8.11 -36.12
C HIS A 421 3.74 -9.62 -36.35
N GLY A 422 3.66 -10.42 -35.28
CA GLY A 422 3.90 -11.85 -35.31
C GLY A 422 2.64 -12.68 -35.52
N ARG A 423 2.86 -13.98 -35.73
CA ARG A 423 1.91 -15.02 -35.32
C ARG A 423 2.59 -15.82 -34.21
N PRO A 424 1.85 -16.36 -33.24
CA PRO A 424 2.43 -17.26 -32.25
C PRO A 424 3.05 -18.46 -32.97
N GLU A 425 4.26 -18.86 -32.56
CA GLU A 425 4.92 -20.08 -33.05
C GLU A 425 4.17 -21.34 -32.59
N HIS A 426 3.54 -21.25 -31.42
CA HIS A 426 2.78 -22.30 -30.77
C HIS A 426 1.58 -21.68 -30.05
N GLU A 427 0.38 -22.24 -30.29
CA GLU A 427 -0.86 -21.94 -29.56
C GLU A 427 -1.39 -23.27 -29.00
N THR A 428 -1.69 -23.30 -27.70
CA THR A 428 -2.33 -24.46 -27.06
C THR A 428 -3.29 -24.03 -25.96
N ALA A 429 -4.17 -24.93 -25.52
CA ALA A 429 -5.15 -24.67 -24.46
C ALA A 429 -4.77 -25.39 -23.17
N ILE A 430 -4.85 -24.68 -22.04
CA ILE A 430 -4.80 -25.24 -20.69
C ILE A 430 -6.10 -24.93 -19.95
N SER A 431 -6.31 -25.53 -18.77
CA SER A 431 -7.55 -25.36 -17.98
C SER A 431 -7.82 -23.93 -17.46
N ALA A 432 -6.91 -22.98 -17.70
CA ALA A 432 -7.05 -21.56 -17.37
C ALA A 432 -7.33 -20.65 -18.57
N GLY A 433 -7.12 -21.13 -19.81
CA GLY A 433 -7.16 -20.32 -21.03
C GLY A 433 -6.14 -20.78 -22.07
N ARG A 434 -5.71 -19.86 -22.95
CA ARG A 434 -4.82 -20.17 -24.09
C ARG A 434 -3.40 -19.70 -23.84
N VAL A 435 -2.43 -20.56 -24.17
CA VAL A 435 -1.00 -20.26 -24.06
C VAL A 435 -0.42 -20.04 -25.46
N PHE A 436 0.20 -18.88 -25.63
CA PHE A 436 0.86 -18.44 -26.85
C PHE A 436 2.37 -18.35 -26.63
N ARG A 437 3.16 -18.83 -27.58
CA ARG A 437 4.62 -18.63 -27.65
C ARG A 437 4.97 -17.64 -28.76
N TYR A 438 5.73 -16.60 -28.45
CA TYR A 438 6.27 -15.64 -29.42
C TYR A 438 7.80 -15.64 -29.35
N GLY A 439 8.46 -16.18 -30.39
CA GLY A 439 9.89 -16.47 -30.33
C GLY A 439 10.23 -17.53 -29.26
N PRO A 440 11.51 -17.67 -28.90
CA PRO A 440 11.89 -18.54 -27.78
C PRO A 440 11.43 -17.97 -26.42
N ASP A 441 11.45 -16.64 -26.25
CA ASP A 441 11.59 -16.02 -24.93
C ASP A 441 10.30 -15.47 -24.30
N PHE A 442 9.16 -15.47 -25.01
CA PHE A 442 7.89 -14.93 -24.53
C PHE A 442 6.79 -15.99 -24.53
N TRP A 443 6.29 -16.33 -23.34
CA TRP A 443 5.16 -17.24 -23.16
C TRP A 443 4.03 -16.54 -22.41
N TYR A 444 2.90 -16.36 -23.09
CA TYR A 444 1.75 -15.62 -22.57
C TYR A 444 0.53 -16.52 -22.45
N LEU A 445 0.03 -16.68 -21.22
CA LEU A 445 -1.28 -17.25 -20.93
C LEU A 445 -2.33 -16.14 -20.98
N GLU A 446 -3.18 -16.15 -21.99
CA GLU A 446 -4.47 -15.42 -22.00
C GLU A 446 -5.48 -16.20 -21.16
N LEU A 447 -6.06 -15.57 -20.14
CA LEU A 447 -7.08 -16.21 -19.30
C LEU A 447 -8.45 -16.17 -19.98
N GLU A 448 -9.15 -17.31 -20.02
CA GLU A 448 -10.52 -17.40 -20.53
C GLU A 448 -11.50 -16.50 -19.75
N LYS A 449 -11.19 -16.26 -18.46
CA LYS A 449 -11.98 -15.46 -17.54
C LYS A 449 -11.08 -14.42 -16.85
N SER A 450 -11.26 -13.14 -17.20
CA SER A 450 -10.50 -12.04 -16.60
C SER A 450 -10.88 -11.82 -15.13
N ASN A 451 -9.89 -11.82 -14.24
CA ASN A 451 -10.13 -11.61 -12.80
C ASN A 451 -10.17 -10.12 -12.45
N LEU A 452 -11.11 -9.71 -11.59
CA LEU A 452 -11.21 -8.35 -11.06
C LEU A 452 -10.71 -8.29 -9.62
N ILE A 453 -9.56 -7.66 -9.40
CA ILE A 453 -8.90 -7.59 -8.09
C ILE A 453 -9.09 -6.17 -7.50
N PRO A 454 -9.68 -6.04 -6.30
CA PRO A 454 -9.71 -4.78 -5.55
C PRO A 454 -8.29 -4.29 -5.22
N SER A 455 -7.99 -3.02 -5.47
CA SER A 455 -6.67 -2.44 -5.19
C SER A 455 -6.76 -0.95 -4.86
N LEU A 456 -6.06 -0.53 -3.80
CA LEU A 456 -6.08 0.83 -3.27
C LEU A 456 -5.09 1.71 -4.04
N PHE A 457 -5.56 2.79 -4.67
CA PHE A 457 -4.66 3.77 -5.28
C PHE A 457 -3.95 4.58 -4.19
N ALA A 458 -2.62 4.44 -4.12
CA ALA A 458 -1.81 4.94 -3.02
C ALA A 458 -0.35 5.24 -3.44
N PRO A 459 0.35 6.13 -2.71
CA PRO A 459 1.78 6.36 -2.80
C PRO A 459 2.58 5.30 -2.03
N PHE A 460 3.82 5.05 -2.45
CA PHE A 460 4.77 4.17 -1.76
C PHE A 460 6.08 4.91 -1.45
N TYR A 461 6.42 5.07 -0.16
CA TYR A 461 7.49 5.98 0.29
C TYR A 461 8.81 5.31 0.70
N THR A 462 8.83 4.00 0.86
CA THR A 462 10.00 3.23 1.29
C THR A 462 10.92 2.90 0.11
N ARG A 463 12.22 2.74 0.38
CA ARG A 463 13.13 2.05 -0.55
C ARG A 463 13.12 0.57 -0.19
N GLY A 464 12.90 -0.30 -1.16
CA GLY A 464 13.13 -1.73 -0.98
C GLY A 464 14.58 -1.98 -0.58
N GLY A 465 14.78 -2.61 0.57
CA GLY A 465 16.08 -2.81 1.20
C GLY A 465 15.94 -3.30 2.63
N HIS A 466 16.82 -4.22 3.04
CA HIS A 466 16.80 -4.85 4.36
C HIS A 466 16.86 -3.80 5.50
N PRO A 467 16.18 -4.02 6.65
CA PRO A 467 16.01 -3.01 7.71
C PRO A 467 17.28 -2.35 8.29
N ASP A 468 18.46 -2.93 8.10
CA ASP A 468 19.70 -2.55 8.79
C ASP A 468 20.57 -1.50 8.07
N ASN A 469 20.18 -1.07 6.86
CA ASN A 469 21.02 -0.16 6.09
C ASN A 469 20.84 1.31 6.53
N HIS A 470 21.66 1.74 7.49
CA HIS A 470 21.68 3.08 8.12
C HIS A 470 22.14 4.23 7.19
N GLY A 471 21.52 4.37 6.02
CA GLY A 471 21.72 5.52 5.13
C GLY A 471 21.26 6.84 5.76
N SER A 472 22.13 7.85 5.76
CA SER A 472 21.94 9.08 6.54
C SER A 472 20.71 9.93 6.12
N PRO A 473 20.06 10.68 7.03
CA PRO A 473 18.77 11.32 6.75
C PRO A 473 18.78 12.48 5.75
N ALA A 474 19.96 13.05 5.42
CA ALA A 474 20.10 14.35 4.77
C ALA A 474 19.66 14.43 3.30
N ALA A 475 19.39 13.30 2.64
CA ALA A 475 19.24 13.22 1.18
C ALA A 475 17.77 13.15 0.66
N GLN A 476 16.78 13.57 1.46
CA GLN A 476 15.35 13.46 1.09
C GLN A 476 14.56 14.78 1.09
N THR A 477 15.04 15.84 1.74
CA THR A 477 14.50 17.20 1.53
C THR A 477 15.12 17.80 0.27
N THR A 478 14.45 17.64 -0.87
CA THR A 478 14.76 18.42 -2.07
C THR A 478 14.24 19.83 -1.86
N ASP A 479 15.17 20.77 -1.66
CA ASP A 479 14.86 22.18 -1.38
C ASP A 479 14.38 22.87 -2.67
N TYR A 480 13.11 22.62 -3.03
CA TYR A 480 12.45 23.18 -4.20
C TYR A 480 12.17 24.68 -3.97
N ARG A 481 13.24 25.46 -4.12
CA ARG A 481 13.20 26.91 -4.15
C ARG A 481 12.39 27.36 -5.36
N LEU A 482 11.13 27.72 -5.12
CA LEU A 482 10.31 28.42 -6.10
C LEU A 482 11.02 29.73 -6.45
N GLU A 483 11.52 29.83 -7.68
CA GLU A 483 11.99 31.12 -8.19
C GLU A 483 10.76 32.04 -8.33
N GLU A 484 10.77 33.11 -7.56
CA GLU A 484 9.74 34.14 -7.60
C GLU A 484 9.79 34.79 -8.99
N ARG A 485 8.72 34.62 -9.78
CA ARG A 485 8.61 35.31 -11.07
C ARG A 485 8.68 36.82 -10.82
N PRO A 486 9.59 37.56 -11.48
CA PRO A 486 9.57 39.02 -11.42
C PRO A 486 8.20 39.54 -11.86
N GLU A 487 7.66 40.51 -11.13
CA GLU A 487 6.42 41.17 -11.51
C GLU A 487 6.61 41.92 -12.84
N LEU A 488 5.62 41.83 -13.73
CA LEU A 488 5.60 42.57 -14.99
C LEU A 488 5.25 44.04 -14.72
N SER A 489 6.27 44.83 -14.37
CA SER A 489 6.16 46.29 -14.41
C SER A 489 6.05 46.75 -15.87
N SER A 490 4.97 47.45 -16.19
CA SER A 490 4.78 48.09 -17.48
C SER A 490 5.74 49.27 -17.66
N ASP A 491 6.40 49.37 -18.82
CA ASP A 491 6.56 50.66 -19.50
C ASP A 491 6.84 50.51 -21.01
N GLN A 492 6.85 51.63 -21.73
CA GLN A 492 6.61 51.70 -23.18
C GLN A 492 7.85 51.97 -24.05
N GLU A 493 7.67 51.76 -25.36
CA GLU A 493 8.59 52.10 -26.48
C GLU A 493 9.93 51.32 -26.51
N ARG A 494 10.61 51.13 -27.65
CA ARG A 494 10.45 51.73 -28.99
C ARG A 494 10.75 50.72 -30.11
N VAL A 495 10.37 51.05 -31.35
CA VAL A 495 10.40 50.15 -32.53
C VAL A 495 11.47 50.57 -33.56
N LYS A 496 12.01 49.58 -34.30
CA LYS A 496 12.87 49.63 -35.51
C LYS A 496 14.37 50.00 -35.32
N PRO A 497 15.26 49.64 -36.29
CA PRO A 497 15.13 48.62 -37.36
C PRO A 497 16.32 47.63 -37.47
N VAL A 498 16.13 46.57 -38.27
CA VAL A 498 17.22 45.75 -38.82
C VAL A 498 17.96 46.55 -39.91
N SER A 499 19.27 46.33 -40.06
CA SER A 499 20.05 46.65 -41.26
C SER A 499 20.94 45.47 -41.65
N THR A 500 21.37 45.44 -42.91
CA THR A 500 21.96 44.26 -43.59
C THR A 500 23.38 44.52 -44.11
N GLU A 501 24.02 43.47 -44.65
CA GLU A 501 25.28 43.46 -45.41
C GLU A 501 26.59 43.55 -44.60
N SER A 502 27.76 43.12 -45.11
CA SER A 502 28.10 41.93 -45.93
C SER A 502 29.63 41.75 -46.00
N LYS A 503 30.13 40.51 -46.25
CA LYS A 503 31.55 40.17 -46.58
C LYS A 503 32.54 40.44 -45.43
N SER A 504 33.79 39.92 -45.40
CA SER A 504 34.50 38.80 -46.07
C SER A 504 35.62 38.36 -45.10
N GLU A 505 36.09 37.11 -45.06
CA GLU A 505 37.26 36.52 -45.76
C GLU A 505 37.36 35.06 -45.25
N ALA A 506 37.69 34.00 -46.01
CA ALA A 506 38.79 33.70 -46.95
C ALA A 506 40.06 33.11 -46.27
N GLY A 507 40.51 31.93 -46.72
CA GLY A 507 41.56 31.08 -46.13
C GLY A 507 40.99 29.68 -45.76
N GLN A 508 41.14 28.62 -46.56
CA GLN A 508 42.36 27.81 -46.85
C GLN A 508 42.89 27.05 -45.61
N GLN A 509 43.35 25.79 -45.64
CA GLN A 509 43.46 24.70 -46.65
C GLN A 509 44.00 23.44 -45.90
N ASP A 510 44.12 22.20 -46.41
CA ASP A 510 43.49 21.40 -47.48
C ASP A 510 43.93 19.93 -47.27
N GLN A 511 43.11 18.94 -47.66
CA GLN A 511 43.51 17.56 -48.10
C GLN A 511 44.39 16.68 -47.16
N VAL A 512 44.51 15.36 -47.36
CA VAL A 512 44.03 14.43 -48.41
C VAL A 512 43.06 13.41 -47.81
#